data_AF-A0A7I7P8C9-F1
#
_entry.id   AF-A0A7I7P8C9-F1
#
_cell.length_a   1.000
_cell.length_b   1.000
_cell.length_c   1.000
_cell.angle_alpha   90.00
_cell.angle_beta   90.00
_cell.angle_gamma   90.00
#
_symmetry.space_group_name_H-M   'P 1'
#
loop_
_entity.id
_entity.type
_entity.pdbx_description
1 polymer ?
#
loop_
_entity_poly.entity_id
_entity_poly.type
_entity_poly.pdbx_seq_one_letter_code
_entity_poly.pdbx_strand_id
1 'polypeptide(L)'
;MVIHVIAEQATLEGGGGAPGCQLGAEGLIPPELLAELAGAATLVPLIHPGDAPPEPGYVPSAALADFVRCRDLTCRWPGCDHPALTCDLDHTIPSALGGPTHAGNLKCLCRTHHLLKRFWGRRDKQLQDGGTPVTRLVQVELS
;
A
#
# COMPACT_ATOMS: atom_id res chain seq x y z
N MET A 1 -9.14 -14.24 18.57
CA MET A 1 -8.45 -14.66 17.31
C MET A 1 -8.52 -13.52 16.31
N VAL A 2 -7.44 -13.20 15.60
CA VAL A 2 -7.44 -12.16 14.55
C VAL A 2 -7.40 -12.84 13.18
N ILE A 3 -8.37 -12.51 12.31
CA ILE A 3 -8.32 -12.89 10.90
C ILE A 3 -8.31 -11.62 10.05
N HIS A 4 -7.54 -11.63 8.97
CA HIS A 4 -7.51 -10.53 8.01
C HIS A 4 -8.35 -10.92 6.81
N VAL A 5 -9.39 -10.13 6.51
CA VAL A 5 -10.30 -10.42 5.41
C VAL A 5 -10.35 -9.22 4.47
N ILE A 6 -10.19 -9.48 3.18
CA ILE A 6 -10.42 -8.52 2.11
C ILE A 6 -11.87 -8.66 1.66
N ALA A 7 -12.66 -7.59 1.75
CA ALA A 7 -14.06 -7.62 1.29
C ALA A 7 -14.55 -6.22 0.89
N GLU A 8 -15.64 -6.18 0.13
CA GLU A 8 -16.31 -4.92 -0.18
C GLU A 8 -17.09 -4.39 1.02
N GLN A 9 -17.12 -3.07 1.18
CA GLN A 9 -17.88 -2.42 2.26
C GLN A 9 -19.38 -2.73 2.17
N ALA A 10 -19.94 -2.78 0.95
CA ALA A 10 -21.35 -3.13 0.75
C ALA A 10 -21.69 -4.54 1.29
N THR A 11 -20.77 -5.51 1.16
CA THR A 11 -20.97 -6.85 1.70
C THR A 11 -20.97 -6.85 3.23
N LEU A 12 -20.06 -6.08 3.85
CA LEU A 12 -20.00 -5.94 5.31
C LEU A 12 -21.26 -5.30 5.89
N GLU A 13 -21.88 -4.39 5.14
CA GLU A 13 -23.13 -3.71 5.50
C GLU A 13 -24.39 -4.55 5.19
N GLY A 14 -24.22 -5.77 4.65
CA GLY A 14 -25.31 -6.70 4.32
C GLY A 14 -26.07 -6.36 3.02
N GLY A 15 -25.58 -5.40 2.23
CA GLY A 15 -26.19 -4.98 0.96
C GLY A 15 -25.48 -5.50 -0.30
N GLY A 16 -24.29 -6.07 -0.16
CA GLY A 16 -23.45 -6.56 -1.26
C GLY A 16 -23.45 -8.08 -1.41
N GLY A 17 -23.23 -8.58 -2.63
CA GLY A 17 -23.12 -10.01 -2.94
C GLY A 17 -21.70 -10.50 -3.21
N ALA A 18 -20.70 -9.63 -3.11
CA ALA A 18 -19.31 -10.00 -3.36
C ALA A 18 -18.74 -10.78 -2.16
N PRO A 19 -18.12 -11.95 -2.35
CA PRO A 19 -17.51 -12.70 -1.26
C PRO A 19 -16.26 -11.99 -0.71
N GLY A 20 -15.89 -12.30 0.52
CA GLY A 20 -14.60 -11.88 1.10
C GLY A 20 -13.49 -12.91 0.87
N CYS A 21 -12.24 -12.52 1.06
CA CYS A 21 -11.07 -13.40 1.00
C CYS A 21 -10.27 -13.29 2.30
N GLN A 22 -10.10 -14.41 3.01
CA GLN A 22 -9.27 -14.44 4.21
C GLN A 22 -7.79 -14.60 3.83
N LEU A 23 -6.93 -13.71 4.31
CA LEU A 23 -5.50 -13.81 4.12
C LEU A 23 -4.94 -15.05 4.86
N GLY A 24 -4.14 -15.84 4.14
CA GLY A 24 -3.51 -17.05 4.68
C GLY A 24 -4.43 -18.27 4.76
N ALA A 25 -5.65 -18.19 4.21
CA ALA A 25 -6.56 -19.32 4.07
C ALA A 25 -6.82 -19.62 2.59
N GLU A 26 -7.05 -20.89 2.26
CA GLU A 26 -7.54 -21.28 0.94
C GLU A 26 -9.07 -21.20 0.94
N GLY A 27 -9.63 -20.11 0.41
CA GLY A 27 -11.06 -19.99 0.20
C GLY A 27 -11.62 -18.58 0.30
N LEU A 28 -12.83 -18.43 -0.24
CA LEU A 28 -13.63 -17.22 -0.11
C LEU A 28 -14.63 -17.37 1.03
N ILE A 29 -14.88 -16.29 1.76
CA ILE A 29 -15.93 -16.19 2.77
C ILE A 29 -17.22 -15.74 2.06
N PRO A 30 -18.30 -16.54 2.09
CA PRO A 30 -19.59 -16.14 1.52
C PRO A 30 -20.09 -14.82 2.11
N PRO A 31 -20.79 -13.98 1.33
CA PRO A 31 -21.21 -12.65 1.76
C PRO A 31 -22.12 -12.68 3.01
N GLU A 32 -22.92 -13.74 3.18
CA GLU A 32 -23.80 -13.94 4.33
C GLU A 32 -23.00 -14.18 5.60
N LEU A 33 -22.03 -15.10 5.53
CA LEU A 33 -21.11 -15.37 6.64
C LEU A 33 -20.24 -14.15 6.94
N LEU A 34 -19.86 -13.38 5.92
CA LEU A 34 -19.11 -12.14 6.10
C LEU A 34 -19.91 -11.09 6.88
N ALA A 35 -21.20 -10.92 6.57
CA ALA A 35 -22.09 -10.02 7.28
C ALA A 35 -22.32 -10.47 8.74
N GLU A 36 -22.47 -11.79 8.97
CA GLU A 36 -22.56 -12.36 10.32
C GLU A 36 -21.30 -12.09 11.14
N LEU A 37 -20.12 -12.36 10.56
CA LEU A 37 -18.83 -12.09 11.18
C LEU A 37 -18.65 -10.59 11.46
N ALA A 38 -19.09 -9.73 10.55
CA ALA A 38 -19.00 -8.28 10.71
C ALA A 38 -19.87 -7.77 11.88
N GLY A 39 -21.04 -8.37 12.11
CA GLY A 39 -21.90 -8.02 13.23
C GLY A 39 -21.38 -8.49 14.60
N ALA A 40 -20.53 -9.52 14.63
CA ALA A 40 -19.96 -10.08 15.85
C ALA A 40 -18.54 -9.59 16.18
N ALA A 41 -17.88 -8.89 15.25
CA ALA A 41 -16.48 -8.51 15.37
C ALA A 41 -16.27 -7.01 15.59
N THR A 42 -15.10 -6.66 16.12
CA THR A 42 -14.59 -5.30 16.02
C THR A 42 -13.98 -5.11 14.63
N LEU A 43 -14.54 -4.18 13.84
CA LEU A 43 -14.03 -3.86 12.51
C LEU A 43 -12.98 -2.77 12.60
N VAL A 44 -11.76 -3.08 12.16
CA VAL A 44 -10.69 -2.09 12.03
C VAL A 44 -10.48 -1.79 10.54
N PRO A 45 -10.74 -0.55 10.08
CA PRO A 45 -10.50 -0.17 8.70
C PRO A 45 -8.99 -0.14 8.43
N LEU A 46 -8.54 -0.88 7.43
CA LEU A 46 -7.18 -0.74 6.93
C LEU A 46 -7.14 0.35 5.86
N ILE A 47 -6.41 1.43 6.15
CA ILE A 47 -6.11 2.46 5.16
C ILE A 47 -4.91 1.98 4.36
N HIS A 48 -5.12 1.74 3.07
CA HIS A 48 -4.03 1.44 2.16
C HIS A 48 -3.01 2.60 2.20
N PRO A 49 -1.70 2.38 2.41
CA PRO A 49 -0.74 3.48 2.53
C PRO A 49 -0.67 4.40 1.32
N GLY A 50 -1.14 3.93 0.15
CA GLY A 50 -1.38 4.76 -1.04
C GLY A 50 -2.46 5.85 -0.89
N ASP A 51 -3.43 5.61 -0.01
CA ASP A 51 -4.58 6.48 0.27
C ASP A 51 -4.43 7.25 1.59
N ALA A 52 -3.37 6.96 2.36
CA ALA A 52 -3.08 7.64 3.61
C ALA A 52 -2.54 9.06 3.36
N PRO A 53 -2.79 10.03 4.26
CA PRO A 53 -2.17 11.34 4.14
C PRO A 53 -0.64 11.24 4.21
N PRO A 54 0.11 12.24 3.68
CA PRO A 54 1.54 12.32 3.86
C PRO A 54 1.99 12.18 5.32
N GLU A 55 3.05 11.42 5.53
CA GLU A 55 3.66 11.27 6.84
C GLU A 55 4.48 12.52 7.22
N PRO A 56 4.56 12.85 8.52
CA PRO A 56 5.38 13.95 8.98
C PRO A 56 6.88 13.60 8.85
N GLY A 57 7.67 14.55 8.37
CA GLY A 57 9.12 14.43 8.32
C GLY A 57 9.65 13.75 7.05
N TYR A 58 10.97 13.51 7.04
CA TYR A 58 11.71 13.03 5.86
C TYR A 58 11.77 11.50 5.76
N VAL A 59 11.91 10.82 6.90
CA VAL A 59 12.08 9.36 6.96
C VAL A 59 10.70 8.72 6.99
N PRO A 60 10.35 7.85 6.02
CA PRO A 60 9.07 7.15 6.03
C PRO A 60 9.01 6.15 7.19
N SER A 61 7.80 5.87 7.67
CA SER A 61 7.51 4.77 8.58
C SER A 61 7.83 3.42 7.93
N ALA A 62 7.96 2.38 8.76
CA ALA A 62 8.14 1.02 8.27
C ALA A 62 6.99 0.61 7.33
N ALA A 63 5.73 0.93 7.70
CA ALA A 63 4.56 0.58 6.89
C ALA A 63 4.57 1.24 5.51
N LEU A 64 4.90 2.54 5.43
CA LEU A 64 5.02 3.23 4.14
C LEU A 64 6.21 2.72 3.34
N ALA A 65 7.35 2.47 3.99
CA ALA A 65 8.53 1.92 3.34
C ALA A 65 8.27 0.53 2.74
N ASP A 66 7.61 -0.35 3.49
CA ASP A 66 7.25 -1.70 3.06
C ASP A 66 6.23 -1.65 1.92
N PHE A 67 5.23 -0.78 2.02
CA PHE A 67 4.30 -0.54 0.92
C PHE A 67 5.03 -0.15 -0.38
N VAL A 68 5.93 0.83 -0.33
CA VAL A 68 6.66 1.28 -1.53
C VAL A 68 7.53 0.17 -2.11
N ARG A 69 8.17 -0.65 -1.26
CA ARG A 69 8.97 -1.79 -1.72
C ARG A 69 8.13 -2.89 -2.36
N CYS A 70 7.00 -3.22 -1.75
CA CYS A 70 6.05 -4.21 -2.29
C CYS A 70 5.45 -3.73 -3.61
N ARG A 71 5.12 -2.44 -3.74
CA ARG A 71 4.60 -1.84 -4.97
C ARG A 71 5.63 -1.86 -6.09
N ASP A 72 6.87 -1.48 -5.79
CA ASP A 72 7.89 -1.29 -6.82
C ASP A 72 8.56 -2.59 -7.26
N LEU A 73 8.69 -3.57 -6.34
CA LEU A 73 9.35 -4.89 -6.50
C LEU A 73 10.85 -4.82 -6.84
N THR A 74 11.25 -3.92 -7.74
CA THR A 74 12.62 -3.63 -8.14
C THR A 74 12.86 -2.11 -8.20
N CYS A 75 14.10 -1.71 -8.45
CA CYS A 75 14.46 -0.33 -8.74
C CYS A 75 13.63 0.21 -9.90
N ARG A 76 13.00 1.38 -9.71
CA ARG A 76 12.12 2.03 -10.71
C ARG A 76 12.87 2.72 -11.85
N TRP A 77 14.19 2.60 -11.91
CA TRP A 77 14.95 3.10 -13.05
C TRP A 77 14.69 2.21 -14.28
N PRO A 78 14.45 2.79 -15.48
CA PRO A 78 14.12 2.00 -16.66
C PRO A 78 15.16 0.90 -16.94
N GLY A 79 14.68 -0.34 -17.02
CA GLY A 79 15.51 -1.52 -17.31
C GLY A 79 16.34 -2.03 -16.14
N CYS A 80 16.17 -1.50 -14.92
CA CYS A 80 16.85 -2.02 -13.74
C CYS A 80 15.99 -3.07 -13.01
N ASP A 81 16.60 -4.18 -12.65
CA ASP A 81 16.00 -5.32 -11.94
C ASP A 81 16.50 -5.45 -10.49
N HIS A 82 17.29 -4.48 -10.01
CA HIS A 82 17.84 -4.50 -8.65
C HIS A 82 16.70 -4.60 -7.62
N PRO A 83 16.73 -5.54 -6.67
CA PRO A 83 15.61 -5.76 -5.75
C PRO A 83 15.23 -4.52 -4.92
N ALA A 84 13.94 -4.26 -4.75
CA ALA A 84 13.44 -3.13 -3.95
C ALA A 84 13.85 -3.22 -2.47
N LEU A 85 14.02 -4.43 -1.94
CA LEU A 85 14.42 -4.69 -0.55
C LEU A 85 15.78 -4.06 -0.18
N THR A 86 16.66 -3.89 -1.15
CA THR A 86 18.00 -3.29 -0.99
C THR A 86 18.13 -1.91 -1.63
N CYS A 87 17.01 -1.34 -2.10
CA CYS A 87 16.96 0.00 -2.65
C CYS A 87 16.89 1.08 -1.56
N ASP A 88 17.42 2.26 -1.88
CA ASP A 88 17.12 3.50 -1.18
C ASP A 88 15.69 3.94 -1.54
N LEU A 89 14.95 4.52 -0.59
CA LEU A 89 13.68 5.20 -0.87
C LEU A 89 13.96 6.66 -1.20
N ASP A 90 13.47 7.10 -2.36
CA ASP A 90 13.77 8.39 -2.92
C ASP A 90 12.50 9.18 -3.26
N HIS A 91 12.47 10.46 -2.88
CA HIS A 91 11.39 11.37 -3.24
C HIS A 91 11.50 11.83 -4.69
N THR A 92 10.43 11.65 -5.45
CA THR A 92 10.30 12.13 -6.83
C THR A 92 10.36 13.65 -6.89
N ILE A 93 9.51 14.33 -6.12
CA ILE A 93 9.66 15.73 -5.77
C ILE A 93 10.57 15.79 -4.54
N PRO A 94 11.76 16.40 -4.60
CA PRO A 94 12.66 16.46 -3.45
C PRO A 94 11.98 17.04 -2.20
N SER A 95 12.22 16.43 -1.03
CA SER A 95 11.65 16.92 0.24
C SER A 95 12.03 18.38 0.53
N ALA A 96 13.27 18.79 0.20
CA ALA A 96 13.72 20.18 0.32
C ALA A 96 12.97 21.18 -0.59
N LEU A 97 12.26 20.69 -1.61
CA LEU A 97 11.40 21.49 -2.49
C LEU A 97 9.91 21.32 -2.15
N GLY A 98 9.59 20.83 -0.94
CA GLY A 98 8.21 20.63 -0.48
C GLY A 98 7.60 19.29 -0.90
N GLY A 99 8.39 18.36 -1.41
CA GLY A 99 7.91 17.01 -1.75
C GLY A 99 7.48 16.23 -0.50
N PRO A 100 6.24 15.71 -0.44
CA PRO A 100 5.74 15.01 0.74
C PRO A 100 6.36 13.62 0.89
N THR A 101 6.51 13.14 2.12
CA THR A 101 6.79 11.72 2.41
C THR A 101 5.47 10.96 2.30
N HIS A 102 5.20 10.43 1.11
CA HIS A 102 3.92 9.83 0.75
C HIS A 102 4.15 8.74 -0.31
N ALA A 103 3.30 7.72 -0.31
CA ALA A 103 3.34 6.61 -1.27
C ALA A 103 3.45 7.10 -2.73
N GLY A 104 2.65 8.09 -3.08
CA GLY A 104 2.66 8.70 -4.42
C GLY A 104 3.90 9.51 -4.77
N ASN A 105 4.76 9.86 -3.81
CA ASN A 105 5.99 10.63 -4.06
C ASN A 105 7.28 9.82 -3.84
N LEU A 106 7.23 8.72 -3.08
CA LEU A 106 8.37 7.83 -2.85
C LEU A 106 8.46 6.74 -3.92
N LYS A 107 9.69 6.29 -4.18
CA LYS A 107 10.02 5.13 -5.03
C LYS A 107 11.32 4.46 -4.62
N CYS A 108 11.49 3.21 -5.02
CA CYS A 108 12.73 2.46 -4.88
C CYS A 108 13.74 2.83 -5.96
N LEU A 109 14.93 3.29 -5.55
CA LEU A 109 16.10 3.41 -6.42
C LEU A 109 17.29 2.66 -5.82
N CYS A 110 17.97 1.83 -6.62
CA CYS A 110 19.23 1.25 -6.16
C CYS A 110 20.25 2.35 -5.92
N ARG A 111 21.28 2.08 -5.11
CA ARG A 111 22.25 3.10 -4.70
C ARG A 111 22.85 3.87 -5.88
N THR A 112 23.21 3.16 -6.95
CA THR A 112 23.74 3.75 -8.18
C THR A 112 22.77 4.73 -8.82
N HIS A 113 21.51 4.32 -9.02
CA HIS A 113 20.50 5.15 -9.67
C HIS A 113 19.99 6.30 -8.79
N HIS A 114 19.96 6.11 -7.47
CA HIS A 114 19.66 7.18 -6.52
C HIS A 114 20.70 8.31 -6.61
N LEU A 115 22.00 7.97 -6.66
CA LEU A 115 23.07 8.96 -6.84
C LEU A 115 23.02 9.61 -8.23
N LEU A 116 22.75 8.83 -9.29
CA LEU A 116 22.59 9.37 -10.64
C LEU A 116 21.45 10.40 -10.71
N LYS A 117 20.28 10.11 -10.13
CA LYS A 117 19.19 11.08 -10.04
C LYS A 117 19.63 12.36 -9.32
N ARG A 118 20.29 12.22 -8.16
CA ARG A 118 20.69 13.36 -7.32
C ARG A 118 21.66 14.30 -8.01
N PHE A 119 22.67 13.77 -8.70
CA PHE A 119 23.77 14.59 -9.24
C PHE A 119 23.65 14.90 -10.74
N TRP A 120 22.83 14.16 -11.48
CA TRP A 120 22.78 14.24 -12.95
C TRP A 120 21.40 14.70 -13.47
N GLY A 121 20.59 15.28 -12.59
CA GLY A 121 19.44 16.12 -12.99
C GLY A 121 18.27 15.38 -13.65
N ARG A 122 18.17 14.05 -13.50
CA ARG A 122 17.03 13.29 -14.04
C ARG A 122 15.77 13.71 -13.31
N ARG A 123 14.82 14.26 -14.07
CA ARG A 123 13.46 14.52 -13.64
C ARG A 123 12.59 13.40 -14.16
N ASP A 124 11.94 12.69 -13.26
CA ASP A 124 10.93 11.71 -13.58
C ASP A 124 9.59 12.13 -12.99
N LYS A 125 8.51 11.64 -13.59
CA LYS A 125 7.16 11.84 -13.10
C LYS A 125 6.64 10.49 -12.68
N GLN A 126 6.39 10.33 -11.40
CA GLN A 126 5.60 9.20 -10.91
C GLN A 126 4.16 9.46 -11.31
N LEU A 127 3.64 8.67 -12.25
CA LEU A 127 2.21 8.64 -12.48
C LEU A 127 1.57 8.01 -11.23
N GLN A 128 0.38 8.48 -10.86
CA GLN A 128 -0.43 7.70 -9.93
C GLN A 128 -0.66 6.36 -10.60
N ASP A 129 -0.22 5.28 -9.95
CA ASP A 129 -0.56 3.94 -10.40
C ASP A 129 -2.08 3.89 -10.48
N GLY A 130 -2.62 3.50 -11.63
CA GLY A 130 -4.04 3.54 -11.94
C GLY A 130 -4.83 2.92 -10.79
N GLY A 131 -5.46 3.78 -10.00
CA GLY A 131 -6.11 3.40 -8.75
C GLY A 131 -7.10 2.30 -9.05
N THR A 132 -6.83 1.11 -8.55
CA THR A 132 -7.91 0.14 -8.36
C THR A 132 -8.74 0.70 -7.21
N PRO A 133 -10.06 0.90 -7.37
CA PRO A 133 -10.88 1.42 -6.30
C PRO A 133 -10.85 0.41 -5.14
N VAL A 134 -10.15 0.80 -4.08
CA VAL A 134 -10.36 0.47 -2.67
C VAL A 134 -10.95 -0.93 -2.41
N THR A 135 -10.12 -1.97 -2.51
CA THR A 135 -10.41 -3.19 -1.74
C THR A 135 -10.02 -2.90 -0.30
N ARG A 136 -10.99 -2.52 0.55
CA ARG A 136 -10.73 -2.29 1.97
C ARG A 136 -10.41 -3.63 2.62
N LEU A 137 -9.20 -3.74 3.14
CA LEU A 137 -8.88 -4.79 4.10
C LEU A 137 -9.60 -4.44 5.41
N VAL A 138 -10.35 -5.38 5.95
CA VAL A 138 -10.94 -5.24 7.27
C VAL A 138 -10.34 -6.31 8.15
N GLN A 139 -9.73 -5.87 9.25
CA GLN A 139 -9.31 -6.77 10.30
C GLN A 139 -10.55 -7.10 11.13
N VAL A 140 -10.86 -8.39 11.20
CA VAL A 140 -11.99 -8.93 11.96
C VAL A 140 -11.39 -9.61 13.18
N GLU A 141 -11.59 -9.00 14.35
CA GLU A 141 -11.18 -9.59 15.64
C GLU A 141 -12.38 -10.27 16.28
N LEU A 142 -12.28 -11.59 16.46
CA LEU A 142 -13.28 -12.41 17.16
C LEU A 142 -12.77 -12.66 18.60
N SER A 143 -13.61 -12.38 19.60
CA SER A 143 -13.31 -12.63 21.02
C SER A 143 -13.21 -14.11 21.35
#